data_AF-A0A2G9RDU8-F1
#
_entry.id   AF-A0A2G9RDU8-F1
#
_cell.length_a   1.000
_cell.length_b   1.000
_cell.length_c   1.000
_cell.angle_alpha   90.00
_cell.angle_beta   90.00
_cell.angle_gamma   90.00
#
_symmetry.space_group_name_H-M   'P 1'
#
loop_
_entity.id
_entity.type
_entity.pdbx_description
1 polymer ?
#
loop_
_entity_poly.entity_id
_entity_poly.type
_entity_poly.pdbx_seq_one_letter_code
_entity_poly.pdbx_strand_id
1 'polypeptide(L)'
;MWCHQSGDYYIRIKEGHIQVFFLTASPILEYESFPHLVPPSSAPHRRLPSWYKSALFNELYFMADGGTVWLEVPADSSEDDDLMKIGEKEIPGMKSLLEEYGRFAYLEGQEYRMYNTYDVHFYASFALVMLWPQLELSLQYDMAAAVLQQDLEQRRYLMSGALAPVKTRNVVPHDVGDPDDEPWQRLNAYIIHDTADWKDLNLKFVLQVYRDYHLTKSSSYLRDMWPICQAVMESSLRFDQDGDGLIENSGFADQTYDGKYYNYDCGDRTYYNSIMSDQCAGHWFLRACGLGCGQTEVFPNAHVVSSLKTIYELNVKRFADGQMGAVNGMRPDGSVDTSSVQSDEVWIGVVYGLAATMIHEGLLEEGLTTAEGCYRTVWERLGMSFQTPEAYGEKNVFRSLAYMRPLSIWAMQLALDEQARGCPANTNGEGLQESQ
;
A
#
# COMPACT_ATOMS: atom_id res chain seq x y z
N MET A 1 28.36 -0.73 -16.51
CA MET A 1 28.70 0.21 -17.61
C MET A 1 27.66 1.31 -17.52
N TRP A 2 28.03 2.50 -17.02
CA TRP A 2 27.10 3.61 -16.84
C TRP A 2 26.83 4.28 -18.19
N CYS A 3 25.58 4.50 -18.54
CA CYS A 3 25.21 5.44 -19.61
C CYS A 3 24.08 6.34 -19.11
N HIS A 4 24.34 7.63 -19.16
CA HIS A 4 23.46 8.71 -18.78
C HIS A 4 22.93 9.34 -20.07
N GLN A 5 21.62 9.23 -20.34
CA GLN A 5 20.73 10.28 -20.84
C GLN A 5 19.39 9.68 -21.31
N SER A 6 18.32 10.17 -20.66
CA SER A 6 16.92 10.26 -21.10
C SER A 6 16.30 9.02 -21.77
N GLY A 7 15.56 8.25 -21.00
CA GLY A 7 14.63 7.24 -21.48
C GLY A 7 14.55 6.11 -20.47
N ASP A 8 13.43 5.99 -19.79
CA ASP A 8 13.18 4.95 -18.80
C ASP A 8 13.20 3.60 -19.52
N TYR A 9 14.25 2.81 -19.29
CA TYR A 9 14.33 1.44 -19.73
C TYR A 9 14.78 0.56 -18.57
N TYR A 10 14.30 -0.67 -18.54
CA TYR A 10 14.94 -1.70 -17.72
C TYR A 10 15.54 -2.78 -18.61
N ILE A 11 16.59 -3.39 -18.11
CA ILE A 11 17.38 -4.39 -18.82
C ILE A 11 17.05 -5.75 -18.23
N ARG A 12 16.48 -6.64 -19.04
CA ARG A 12 16.43 -8.07 -18.78
C ARG A 12 17.59 -8.73 -19.52
N ILE A 13 18.30 -9.65 -18.88
CA ILE A 13 19.34 -10.45 -19.55
C ILE A 13 18.82 -11.87 -19.63
N LYS A 14 18.50 -12.34 -20.84
CA LYS A 14 18.03 -13.71 -21.10
C LYS A 14 18.99 -14.43 -22.04
N GLU A 15 19.53 -15.58 -21.63
CA GLU A 15 20.39 -16.44 -22.48
C GLU A 15 21.59 -15.71 -23.13
N GLY A 16 22.17 -14.73 -22.42
CA GLY A 16 23.27 -13.90 -22.95
C GLY A 16 22.82 -12.78 -23.90
N HIS A 17 21.51 -12.60 -24.09
CA HIS A 17 20.92 -11.48 -24.82
C HIS A 17 20.41 -10.40 -23.85
N ILE A 18 20.84 -9.16 -24.08
CA ILE A 18 20.32 -7.97 -23.41
C ILE A 18 18.99 -7.62 -24.08
N GLN A 19 17.89 -7.81 -23.36
CA GLN A 19 16.56 -7.32 -23.71
C GLN A 19 16.35 -5.97 -23.02
N VAL A 20 16.35 -4.90 -23.81
CA VAL A 20 16.06 -3.55 -23.33
C VAL A 20 14.56 -3.33 -23.48
N PHE A 21 13.85 -3.20 -22.36
CA PHE A 21 12.45 -2.80 -22.35
C PHE A 21 12.38 -1.30 -22.19
N PHE A 22 11.86 -0.61 -23.21
CA PHE A 22 11.58 0.81 -23.11
C PHE A 22 10.25 1.00 -22.38
N LEU A 23 10.28 1.64 -21.21
CA LEU A 23 9.14 2.41 -20.72
C LEU A 23 9.16 3.74 -21.47
N THR A 24 9.00 3.70 -22.80
CA THR A 24 8.54 4.93 -23.45
C THR A 24 7.15 5.19 -22.92
N ALA A 25 6.98 6.28 -22.17
CA ALA A 25 5.80 7.11 -22.30
C ALA A 25 5.70 7.51 -23.77
N SER A 26 5.25 6.58 -24.61
CA SER A 26 4.90 6.90 -25.98
C SER A 26 3.82 7.98 -25.86
N PRO A 27 3.88 9.10 -26.61
CA PRO A 27 2.90 10.18 -26.51
C PRO A 27 1.46 9.72 -26.72
N ILE A 28 1.29 8.48 -27.17
CA ILE A 28 0.05 7.75 -27.29
C ILE A 28 0.40 6.34 -26.80
N LEU A 29 0.09 6.00 -25.54
CA LEU A 29 -0.43 4.67 -25.25
C LEU A 29 -1.55 4.49 -26.28
N GLU A 30 -1.33 3.68 -27.31
CA GLU A 30 -2.43 3.28 -28.17
C GLU A 30 -3.45 2.64 -27.24
N TYR A 31 -4.56 3.36 -27.03
CA TYR A 31 -5.71 2.99 -26.21
C TYR A 31 -6.21 1.55 -26.50
N GLU A 32 -5.73 0.92 -27.57
CA GLU A 32 -6.10 -0.42 -28.02
C GLU A 32 -5.31 -1.57 -27.36
N SER A 33 -4.15 -1.31 -26.74
CA SER A 33 -3.28 -2.37 -26.18
C SER A 33 -3.72 -2.89 -24.80
N PHE A 34 -4.60 -2.16 -24.11
CA PHE A 34 -5.19 -2.56 -22.82
C PHE A 34 -6.72 -2.38 -22.84
N PRO A 35 -7.46 -3.25 -23.55
CA PRO A 35 -8.91 -3.09 -23.73
C PRO A 35 -9.72 -3.19 -22.43
N HIS A 36 -9.12 -3.62 -21.31
CA HIS A 36 -9.71 -3.64 -19.98
C HIS A 36 -9.48 -2.35 -19.17
N LEU A 37 -8.49 -1.54 -19.54
CA LEU A 37 -8.35 -0.14 -19.10
C LEU A 37 -9.26 0.81 -19.90
N VAL A 38 -9.92 0.28 -20.95
CA VAL A 38 -10.93 0.98 -21.74
C VAL A 38 -12.32 0.50 -21.31
N PRO A 39 -13.04 1.27 -20.49
CA PRO A 39 -14.44 0.97 -20.23
C PRO A 39 -15.23 1.10 -21.55
N PRO A 40 -16.27 0.27 -21.77
CA PRO A 40 -17.01 0.24 -23.02
C PRO A 40 -17.50 1.64 -23.43
N SER A 41 -17.63 1.88 -24.74
CA SER A 41 -17.97 3.18 -25.36
C SER A 41 -19.23 3.90 -24.83
N SER A 42 -20.03 3.23 -24.00
CA SER A 42 -21.20 3.73 -23.28
C SER A 42 -20.92 4.20 -21.84
N ALA A 43 -19.69 4.13 -21.35
CA ALA A 43 -19.35 4.38 -19.94
C ALA A 43 -18.97 5.86 -19.66
N PRO A 44 -19.20 6.39 -18.45
CA PRO A 44 -19.12 7.83 -18.14
C PRO A 44 -17.70 8.44 -18.14
N HIS A 45 -16.65 7.64 -18.37
CA HIS A 45 -15.24 7.99 -18.14
C HIS A 45 -14.64 9.04 -19.09
N ARG A 46 -15.46 9.62 -19.99
CA ARG A 46 -15.08 10.80 -20.78
C ARG A 46 -14.83 12.08 -19.95
N ARG A 47 -15.04 12.07 -18.63
CA ARG A 47 -14.99 13.28 -17.77
C ARG A 47 -13.95 13.25 -16.63
N LEU A 48 -13.06 12.27 -16.56
CA LEU A 48 -12.00 12.32 -15.53
C LEU A 48 -11.09 13.55 -15.74
N PRO A 49 -10.76 14.32 -14.68
CA PRO A 49 -9.93 15.52 -14.78
C PRO A 49 -8.56 15.26 -15.40
N SER A 50 -7.99 16.27 -16.07
CA SER A 50 -6.67 16.16 -16.70
C SER A 50 -5.55 15.95 -15.67
N TRP A 51 -5.67 16.56 -14.50
CA TRP A 51 -4.70 16.38 -13.40
C TRP A 51 -4.64 14.92 -12.96
N TYR A 52 -5.79 14.24 -12.87
CA TYR A 52 -5.86 12.85 -12.42
C TYR A 52 -5.18 11.92 -13.42
N LYS A 53 -5.46 12.10 -14.71
CA LYS A 53 -4.80 11.33 -15.78
C LYS A 53 -3.28 11.56 -15.76
N SER A 54 -2.86 12.81 -15.58
CA SER A 54 -1.44 13.16 -15.45
C SER A 54 -0.79 12.41 -14.28
N ALA A 55 -1.38 12.48 -13.09
CA ALA A 55 -0.88 11.81 -11.91
C ALA A 55 -0.85 10.27 -12.09
N LEU A 56 -1.95 9.67 -12.53
CA LEU A 56 -2.10 8.22 -12.67
C LEU A 56 -0.99 7.59 -13.53
N PHE A 57 -0.68 8.23 -14.67
CA PHE A 57 0.36 7.73 -15.57
C PHE A 57 1.76 8.13 -15.12
N ASN A 58 1.96 9.38 -14.67
CA ASN A 58 3.30 9.85 -14.41
C ASN A 58 3.87 9.36 -13.07
N GLU A 59 3.04 9.02 -12.07
CA GLU A 59 3.53 8.37 -10.83
C GLU A 59 4.12 6.97 -11.09
N LEU A 60 3.80 6.33 -12.23
CA LEU A 60 4.42 5.05 -12.63
C LEU A 60 5.91 5.15 -12.94
N TYR A 61 6.49 6.35 -13.05
CA TYR A 61 7.93 6.52 -13.22
C TYR A 61 8.73 5.74 -12.17
N PHE A 62 8.20 5.63 -10.95
CA PHE A 62 8.85 4.96 -9.84
C PHE A 62 9.05 3.45 -10.06
N MET A 63 8.25 2.82 -10.93
CA MET A 63 8.45 1.42 -11.29
C MET A 63 9.79 1.15 -12.00
N ALA A 64 10.37 2.18 -12.64
CA ALA A 64 11.72 2.13 -13.20
C ALA A 64 12.75 2.82 -12.30
N ASP A 65 12.42 4.03 -11.84
CA ASP A 65 13.37 4.89 -11.12
C ASP A 65 13.55 4.51 -9.64
N GLY A 66 12.69 3.66 -9.10
CA GLY A 66 12.70 3.19 -7.72
C GLY A 66 13.81 2.19 -7.41
N GLY A 67 14.96 2.25 -8.10
CA GLY A 67 16.07 1.31 -7.92
C GLY A 67 15.69 -0.14 -8.22
N THR A 68 14.75 -0.35 -9.14
CA THR A 68 14.14 -1.64 -9.46
C THR A 68 15.18 -2.66 -9.91
N VAL A 69 15.11 -3.85 -9.31
CA VAL A 69 15.85 -5.04 -9.70
C VAL A 69 14.87 -6.11 -10.15
N TRP A 70 15.18 -6.69 -11.31
CA TRP A 70 14.40 -7.79 -11.87
C TRP A 70 15.36 -8.88 -12.36
N LEU A 71 15.39 -9.98 -11.62
CA LEU A 71 16.36 -11.06 -11.80
C LEU A 71 15.69 -12.29 -12.40
N GLU A 72 16.34 -12.91 -13.39
CA GLU A 72 15.92 -14.22 -13.87
C GLU A 72 16.25 -15.29 -12.83
N VAL A 73 15.34 -16.25 -12.62
CA VAL A 73 15.58 -17.44 -11.80
C VAL A 73 15.76 -18.63 -12.74
N PRO A 74 16.99 -19.16 -12.90
CA PRO A 74 17.25 -20.27 -13.82
C PRO A 74 16.53 -21.55 -13.39
N ALA A 75 15.96 -22.30 -14.34
CA ALA A 75 15.29 -23.58 -14.06
C ALA A 75 16.22 -24.64 -13.42
N ASP A 76 17.53 -24.52 -13.68
CA ASP A 76 18.57 -25.41 -13.16
C ASP A 76 19.17 -24.91 -11.84
N SER A 77 18.65 -23.83 -11.23
CA SER A 77 19.11 -23.38 -9.91
C SER A 77 18.88 -24.51 -8.90
N SER A 78 19.96 -24.96 -8.27
CA SER A 78 19.87 -26.00 -7.25
C SER A 78 19.03 -25.50 -6.06
N GLU A 79 18.40 -26.39 -5.28
CA GLU A 79 17.74 -26.01 -4.02
C GLU A 79 18.71 -25.31 -3.05
N ASP A 80 20.03 -25.53 -3.21
CA ASP A 80 21.09 -24.87 -2.45
C ASP A 80 21.40 -23.43 -2.93
N ASP A 81 21.05 -23.07 -4.17
CA ASP A 81 21.22 -21.74 -4.78
C ASP A 81 19.99 -20.82 -4.62
N ASP A 82 18.87 -21.33 -4.07
CA ASP A 82 17.71 -20.49 -3.83
C ASP A 82 18.03 -19.46 -2.73
N LEU A 83 17.93 -18.17 -3.10
CA LEU A 83 18.14 -17.02 -2.23
C LEU A 83 17.23 -17.08 -0.99
N MET A 84 16.14 -17.83 -1.06
CA MET A 84 15.22 -18.08 0.04
C MET A 84 15.23 -19.55 0.41
N LYS A 85 16.12 -19.98 1.31
CA LYS A 85 16.07 -21.34 1.88
C LYS A 85 14.82 -21.51 2.73
N ILE A 86 13.69 -21.85 2.11
CA ILE A 86 12.56 -22.43 2.82
C ILE A 86 13.04 -23.82 3.25
N GLY A 87 12.94 -24.17 4.54
CA GLY A 87 13.21 -25.55 4.99
C GLY A 87 12.33 -26.57 4.24
N GLU A 88 12.40 -27.87 4.59
CA GLU A 88 11.90 -29.09 3.90
C GLU A 88 10.62 -29.10 3.00
N LYS A 89 9.82 -28.03 2.88
CA LYS A 89 8.72 -27.89 1.92
C LYS A 89 8.74 -26.55 1.19
N GLU A 90 9.02 -26.62 -0.10
CA GLU A 90 8.85 -25.54 -1.08
C GLU A 90 7.37 -25.14 -1.21
N ILE A 91 7.11 -23.85 -1.51
CA ILE A 91 5.74 -23.37 -1.79
C ILE A 91 5.36 -23.81 -3.21
N PRO A 92 4.33 -24.66 -3.41
CA PRO A 92 4.15 -25.44 -4.65
C PRO A 92 4.06 -24.65 -5.98
N GLY A 93 3.63 -23.39 -5.97
CA GLY A 93 3.57 -22.54 -7.18
C GLY A 93 4.70 -21.50 -7.32
N MET A 94 5.55 -21.35 -6.31
CA MET A 94 6.59 -20.31 -6.26
C MET A 94 7.62 -20.49 -7.38
N LYS A 95 8.26 -21.65 -7.45
CA LYS A 95 9.34 -21.92 -8.41
C LYS A 95 8.91 -21.71 -9.85
N SER A 96 7.78 -22.29 -10.26
CA SER A 96 7.28 -22.13 -11.63
C SER A 96 7.01 -20.67 -11.99
N LEU A 97 6.50 -19.88 -11.04
CA LEU A 97 6.23 -18.46 -11.29
C LEU A 97 7.54 -17.66 -11.38
N LEU A 98 8.49 -17.90 -10.48
CA LEU A 98 9.79 -17.22 -10.47
C LEU A 98 10.64 -17.57 -11.69
N GLU A 99 10.59 -18.82 -12.19
CA GLU A 99 11.27 -19.22 -13.42
C GLU A 99 10.71 -18.50 -14.66
N GLU A 100 9.40 -18.30 -14.72
CA GLU A 100 8.73 -17.67 -15.86
C GLU A 100 8.86 -16.14 -15.82
N TYR A 101 8.61 -15.54 -14.65
CA TYR A 101 8.48 -14.10 -14.48
C TYR A 101 9.65 -13.44 -13.78
N GLY A 102 10.59 -14.18 -13.17
CA GLY A 102 11.75 -13.65 -12.44
C GLY A 102 11.40 -13.08 -11.06
N ARG A 103 12.41 -12.87 -10.22
CA ARG A 103 12.30 -12.18 -8.92
C ARG A 103 12.28 -10.67 -9.11
N PHE A 104 11.36 -9.99 -8.44
CA PHE A 104 11.14 -8.56 -8.59
C PHE A 104 11.28 -7.83 -7.26
N ALA A 105 12.06 -6.76 -7.23
CA ALA A 105 12.09 -5.86 -6.09
C ALA A 105 12.35 -4.40 -6.51
N TYR A 106 11.85 -3.48 -5.71
CA TYR A 106 12.05 -2.04 -5.88
C TYR A 106 12.13 -1.37 -4.51
N LEU A 107 12.87 -0.26 -4.43
CA LEU A 107 13.17 0.41 -3.17
C LEU A 107 11.94 1.10 -2.62
N GLU A 108 11.92 1.25 -1.30
CA GLU A 108 10.98 2.12 -0.60
C GLU A 108 11.10 3.57 -1.07
N GLY A 109 12.32 4.07 -1.17
CA GLY A 109 12.66 5.34 -1.78
C GLY A 109 14.17 5.56 -1.88
N GLN A 110 14.59 6.72 -2.40
CA GLN A 110 16.02 7.00 -2.59
C GLN A 110 16.80 7.18 -1.27
N GLU A 111 16.15 7.68 -0.23
CA GLU A 111 16.75 7.86 1.10
C GLU A 111 16.64 6.61 1.98
N TYR A 112 15.64 5.78 1.70
CA TYR A 112 15.28 4.58 2.46
C TYR A 112 15.58 3.37 1.58
N ARG A 113 16.84 2.92 1.63
CA ARG A 113 17.40 1.89 0.76
C ARG A 113 17.00 0.47 1.21
N MET A 114 15.71 0.20 1.22
CA MET A 114 15.14 -1.10 1.58
C MET A 114 14.27 -1.60 0.43
N TYR A 115 14.51 -2.83 -0.01
CA TYR A 115 13.74 -3.44 -1.08
C TYR A 115 12.40 -3.98 -0.58
N ASN A 116 11.33 -3.71 -1.33
CA ASN A 116 9.96 -4.17 -1.05
C ASN A 116 9.54 -3.95 0.40
N THR A 117 9.79 -2.75 0.95
CA THR A 117 9.30 -2.38 2.28
C THR A 117 7.79 -2.59 2.33
N TYR A 118 7.36 -3.58 3.10
CA TYR A 118 6.12 -4.28 2.85
C TYR A 118 4.89 -3.54 3.38
N ASP A 119 5.05 -2.80 4.48
CA ASP A 119 4.03 -1.91 5.02
C ASP A 119 3.76 -0.71 4.10
N VAL A 120 4.73 -0.32 3.27
CA VAL A 120 4.63 0.73 2.26
C VAL A 120 4.12 0.14 0.93
N HIS A 121 4.62 -1.03 0.55
CA HIS A 121 4.16 -1.81 -0.61
C HIS A 121 2.66 -2.08 -0.55
N PHE A 122 2.07 -2.25 0.64
CA PHE A 122 0.62 -2.31 0.85
C PHE A 122 -0.17 -1.23 0.10
N TYR A 123 0.37 -0.01 0.03
CA TYR A 123 -0.26 1.10 -0.71
C TYR A 123 0.16 1.08 -2.19
N ALA A 124 1.44 0.80 -2.47
CA ALA A 124 1.99 0.87 -3.82
C ALA A 124 1.52 -0.28 -4.74
N SER A 125 1.21 -1.45 -4.18
CA SER A 125 1.01 -2.70 -4.91
C SER A 125 -0.24 -2.73 -5.78
N PHE A 126 -1.14 -1.77 -5.63
CA PHE A 126 -2.25 -1.56 -6.57
C PHE A 126 -1.76 -1.36 -8.02
N ALA A 127 -0.66 -0.63 -8.22
CA ALA A 127 -0.10 -0.44 -9.55
C ALA A 127 0.40 -1.77 -10.14
N LEU A 128 1.12 -2.58 -9.36
CA LEU A 128 1.62 -3.88 -9.79
C LEU A 128 0.50 -4.87 -10.08
N VAL A 129 -0.41 -5.11 -9.13
CA VAL A 129 -1.46 -6.12 -9.30
C VAL A 129 -2.39 -5.80 -10.49
N MET A 130 -2.60 -4.51 -10.80
CA MET A 130 -3.46 -4.09 -11.90
C MET A 130 -2.76 -4.14 -13.26
N LEU A 131 -1.45 -3.85 -13.33
CA LEU A 131 -0.72 -3.71 -14.60
C LEU A 131 0.20 -4.90 -14.91
N TRP A 132 0.85 -5.43 -13.89
CA TRP A 132 1.80 -6.55 -13.95
C TRP A 132 1.49 -7.59 -12.88
N PRO A 133 0.31 -8.22 -12.90
CA PRO A 133 -0.15 -9.12 -11.83
C PRO A 133 0.83 -10.27 -11.57
N GLN A 134 1.53 -10.78 -12.58
CA GLN A 134 2.49 -11.88 -12.37
C GLN A 134 3.75 -11.43 -11.62
N LEU A 135 4.15 -10.16 -11.75
CA LEU A 135 5.23 -9.58 -10.95
C LEU A 135 4.79 -9.34 -9.50
N GLU A 136 3.55 -8.89 -9.28
CA GLU A 136 2.97 -8.82 -7.94
C GLU A 136 2.98 -10.20 -7.27
N LEU A 137 2.44 -11.22 -7.95
CA LEU A 137 2.40 -12.57 -7.40
C LEU A 137 3.82 -13.10 -7.13
N SER A 138 4.80 -12.80 -7.99
CA SER A 138 6.20 -13.14 -7.77
C SER A 138 6.75 -12.53 -6.48
N LEU A 139 6.58 -11.22 -6.29
CA LEU A 139 6.99 -10.52 -5.08
C LEU A 139 6.32 -11.12 -3.84
N GLN A 140 5.04 -11.46 -3.97
CA GLN A 140 4.24 -11.99 -2.89
C GLN A 140 4.63 -13.42 -2.49
N TYR A 141 5.08 -14.25 -3.44
CA TYR A 141 5.73 -15.54 -3.15
C TYR A 141 7.07 -15.38 -2.44
N ASP A 142 7.89 -14.41 -2.86
CA ASP A 142 9.13 -14.10 -2.14
C ASP A 142 8.86 -13.67 -0.70
N MET A 143 7.86 -12.82 -0.49
CA MET A 143 7.44 -12.42 0.85
C MET A 143 6.91 -13.60 1.67
N ALA A 144 6.14 -14.50 1.06
CA ALA A 144 5.65 -15.71 1.72
C ALA A 144 6.79 -16.65 2.14
N ALA A 145 7.82 -16.80 1.30
CA ALA A 145 9.04 -17.53 1.65
C ALA A 145 9.77 -16.85 2.83
N ALA A 146 9.86 -15.51 2.81
CA ALA A 146 10.49 -14.71 3.85
C ALA A 146 9.79 -14.85 5.22
N VAL A 147 8.46 -14.95 5.24
CA VAL A 147 7.67 -15.22 6.45
C VAL A 147 8.14 -16.51 7.15
N LEU A 148 8.41 -17.57 6.38
CA LEU A 148 8.76 -18.89 6.91
C LEU A 148 10.21 -18.99 7.40
N GLN A 149 11.05 -18.02 7.05
CA GLN A 149 12.44 -17.95 7.47
C GLN A 149 12.62 -17.34 8.86
N GLN A 150 13.79 -17.64 9.45
CA GLN A 150 14.25 -17.05 10.69
C GLN A 150 15.73 -16.70 10.59
N ASP A 151 16.11 -15.61 11.22
CA ASP A 151 17.48 -15.23 11.50
C ASP A 151 17.56 -14.80 12.97
N LEU A 152 18.19 -15.65 13.77
CA LEU A 152 18.30 -15.48 15.22
C LEU A 152 19.56 -14.69 15.62
N GLU A 153 20.36 -14.23 14.65
CA GLU A 153 21.47 -13.32 14.91
C GLU A 153 20.95 -12.09 15.66
N GLN A 154 21.65 -11.73 16.75
CA GLN A 154 21.25 -10.62 17.60
C GLN A 154 21.82 -9.32 17.05
N ARG A 155 20.95 -8.33 16.82
CA ARG A 155 21.36 -6.98 16.41
C ARG A 155 20.79 -5.93 17.33
N ARG A 156 21.48 -4.79 17.39
CA ARG A 156 21.07 -3.64 18.19
C ARG A 156 20.16 -2.73 17.37
N TYR A 157 18.95 -2.48 17.87
CA TYR A 157 18.02 -1.55 17.23
C TYR A 157 18.26 -0.11 17.71
N LEU A 158 18.22 0.85 16.78
CA LEU A 158 18.72 2.21 17.03
C LEU A 158 17.88 2.99 18.04
N MET A 159 16.55 2.89 17.98
CA MET A 159 15.67 3.71 18.82
C MET A 159 15.69 3.26 20.28
N SER A 160 15.61 1.94 20.53
CA SER A 160 15.54 1.38 21.89
C SER A 160 16.91 1.05 22.47
N GLY A 161 17.93 0.84 21.63
CA GLY A 161 19.22 0.30 22.01
C GLY A 161 19.19 -1.19 22.40
N ALA A 162 18.02 -1.85 22.32
CA ALA A 162 17.84 -3.24 22.69
C ALA A 162 18.46 -4.20 21.65
N LEU A 163 18.86 -5.38 22.12
CA LEU A 163 19.25 -6.50 21.26
C LEU A 163 18.03 -7.38 21.03
N ALA A 164 17.77 -7.72 19.77
CA ALA A 164 16.76 -8.69 19.39
C ALA A 164 17.18 -9.42 18.10
N PRO A 165 16.53 -10.56 17.78
CA PRO A 165 16.74 -11.27 16.52
C PRO A 165 16.55 -10.37 15.29
N VAL A 166 17.26 -10.68 14.20
CA VAL A 166 17.05 -10.03 12.89
C VAL A 166 15.67 -10.37 12.33
N LYS A 167 15.26 -11.64 12.39
CA LYS A 167 14.01 -12.12 11.81
C LYS A 167 13.43 -13.28 12.61
N THR A 168 12.22 -13.11 13.11
CA THR A 168 11.45 -14.17 13.75
C THR A 168 10.63 -14.95 12.72
N ARG A 169 10.45 -16.26 12.96
CA ARG A 169 9.64 -17.12 12.09
C ARG A 169 8.17 -16.75 12.18
N ASN A 170 7.42 -16.93 11.09
CA ASN A 170 5.98 -16.67 10.96
C ASN A 170 5.58 -15.20 11.15
N VAL A 171 6.55 -14.29 11.08
CA VAL A 171 6.32 -12.85 11.04
C VAL A 171 6.78 -12.35 9.68
N VAL A 172 5.97 -11.51 9.05
CA VAL A 172 6.33 -10.86 7.78
C VAL A 172 7.51 -9.92 8.04
N PRO A 173 8.63 -10.02 7.28
CA PRO A 173 9.70 -9.04 7.42
C PRO A 173 9.22 -7.66 6.97
N HIS A 174 9.86 -6.62 7.49
CA HIS A 174 9.64 -5.25 7.05
C HIS A 174 10.04 -5.07 5.58
N ASP A 175 11.19 -5.60 5.20
CA ASP A 175 11.77 -5.46 3.86
C ASP A 175 12.57 -6.71 3.49
N VAL A 176 12.87 -6.86 2.20
CA VAL A 176 13.67 -7.98 1.67
C VAL A 176 15.16 -7.64 1.54
N GLY A 177 15.64 -6.59 2.21
CA GLY A 177 17.08 -6.31 2.32
C GLY A 177 17.53 -5.00 1.69
N ASP A 178 18.85 -4.76 1.80
CA ASP A 178 19.54 -3.55 1.36
C ASP A 178 20.24 -3.79 0.00
N PRO A 179 20.21 -2.83 -0.94
CA PRO A 179 20.96 -2.92 -2.20
C PRO A 179 22.48 -3.05 -2.07
N ASP A 180 23.09 -2.68 -0.94
CA ASP A 180 24.52 -2.84 -0.69
C ASP A 180 24.88 -4.16 0.05
N ASP A 181 23.89 -5.02 0.33
CA ASP A 181 24.06 -6.34 0.95
C ASP A 181 23.54 -7.45 0.00
N GLU A 182 22.95 -8.52 0.53
CA GLU A 182 22.35 -9.62 -0.25
C GLU A 182 20.81 -9.60 -0.13
N PRO A 183 20.08 -8.86 -0.98
CA PRO A 183 18.62 -8.88 -1.03
C PRO A 183 18.05 -10.30 -1.12
N TRP A 184 16.84 -10.47 -0.61
CA TRP A 184 16.16 -11.74 -0.34
C TRP A 184 16.86 -12.60 0.74
N GLN A 185 18.18 -12.69 0.79
CA GLN A 185 18.89 -13.48 1.81
C GLN A 185 19.00 -12.77 3.16
N ARG A 186 19.36 -11.49 3.16
CA ARG A 186 19.57 -10.65 4.35
C ARG A 186 18.37 -9.72 4.56
N LEU A 187 17.29 -10.32 5.08
CA LEU A 187 16.02 -9.65 5.34
C LEU A 187 16.14 -8.59 6.46
N ASN A 188 15.15 -7.69 6.53
CA ASN A 188 15.05 -6.65 7.55
C ASN A 188 16.31 -5.74 7.60
N ALA A 189 16.64 -5.10 6.49
CA ALA A 189 17.64 -4.03 6.46
C ALA A 189 17.25 -2.85 7.35
N TYR A 190 15.95 -2.66 7.64
CA TYR A 190 15.48 -1.66 8.59
C TYR A 190 15.94 -1.90 10.04
N ILE A 191 16.80 -1.03 10.56
CA ILE A 191 17.45 -1.17 11.88
C ILE A 191 16.92 -0.22 12.97
N ILE A 192 15.96 0.66 12.68
CA ILE A 192 15.53 1.68 13.65
C ILE A 192 14.73 1.06 14.80
N HIS A 193 13.74 0.23 14.46
CA HIS A 193 12.90 -0.50 15.42
C HIS A 193 12.93 -2.00 15.13
N ASP A 194 12.72 -2.80 16.18
CA ASP A 194 12.41 -4.21 16.01
C ASP A 194 11.01 -4.33 15.40
N THR A 195 10.93 -4.97 14.23
CA THR A 195 9.70 -5.14 13.45
C THR A 195 8.99 -6.45 13.76
N ALA A 196 9.59 -7.35 14.55
CA ALA A 196 8.99 -8.64 14.89
C ALA A 196 7.64 -8.47 15.61
N ASP A 197 7.46 -7.36 16.35
CA ASP A 197 6.26 -7.06 17.13
C ASP A 197 5.38 -5.96 16.50
N TRP A 198 5.65 -5.60 15.25
CA TRP A 198 4.75 -4.73 14.48
C TRP A 198 3.44 -5.46 14.20
N LYS A 199 2.35 -4.71 14.27
CA LYS A 199 0.98 -5.25 14.32
C LYS A 199 0.27 -5.19 12.97
N ASP A 200 0.82 -4.44 12.03
CA ASP A 200 0.25 -4.20 10.72
C ASP A 200 0.78 -5.16 9.65
N LEU A 201 2.09 -5.47 9.62
CA LEU A 201 2.74 -6.27 8.57
C LEU A 201 2.03 -7.61 8.30
N ASN A 202 1.76 -8.40 9.36
CA ASN A 202 1.07 -9.68 9.23
C ASN A 202 -0.36 -9.54 8.67
N LEU A 203 -1.10 -8.52 9.12
CA LEU A 203 -2.47 -8.30 8.66
C LEU A 203 -2.50 -7.76 7.23
N LYS A 204 -1.57 -6.85 6.89
CA LYS A 204 -1.34 -6.36 5.53
C LYS A 204 -0.97 -7.49 4.57
N PHE A 205 -0.24 -8.51 5.03
CA PHE A 205 0.04 -9.70 4.22
C PHE A 205 -1.22 -10.48 3.87
N VAL A 206 -2.07 -10.77 4.85
CA VAL A 206 -3.33 -11.49 4.62
C VAL A 206 -4.27 -10.71 3.69
N LEU A 207 -4.37 -9.39 3.89
CA LEU A 207 -5.18 -8.51 3.04
C LEU A 207 -4.66 -8.45 1.59
N GLN A 208 -3.34 -8.32 1.39
CA GLN A 208 -2.73 -8.33 0.05
C GLN A 208 -2.92 -9.67 -0.65
N VAL A 209 -2.65 -10.80 0.02
CA VAL A 209 -2.90 -12.14 -0.55
C VAL A 209 -4.35 -12.29 -1.03
N TYR A 210 -5.32 -11.86 -0.22
CA TYR A 210 -6.71 -11.98 -0.61
C TYR A 210 -7.07 -11.03 -1.77
N ARG A 211 -6.59 -9.78 -1.75
CA ARG A 211 -6.78 -8.83 -2.86
C ARG A 211 -6.23 -9.40 -4.16
N ASP A 212 -5.02 -9.93 -4.14
CA ASP A 212 -4.35 -10.43 -5.34
C ASP A 212 -5.07 -11.66 -5.88
N TYR A 213 -5.50 -12.57 -5.01
CA TYR A 213 -6.42 -13.64 -5.40
C TYR A 213 -7.72 -13.08 -5.98
N HIS A 214 -8.32 -12.06 -5.36
CA HIS A 214 -9.55 -11.47 -5.82
C HIS A 214 -9.40 -10.89 -7.23
N LEU A 215 -8.31 -10.19 -7.53
CA LEU A 215 -8.11 -9.56 -8.83
C LEU A 215 -7.64 -10.54 -9.90
N THR A 216 -6.78 -11.50 -9.56
CA THR A 216 -6.24 -12.47 -10.52
C THR A 216 -7.11 -13.72 -10.69
N LYS A 217 -8.00 -13.99 -9.74
CA LYS A 217 -8.81 -15.22 -9.63
C LYS A 217 -7.98 -16.51 -9.56
N SER A 218 -6.71 -16.41 -9.17
CA SER A 218 -5.78 -17.55 -9.11
C SER A 218 -6.02 -18.41 -7.86
N SER A 219 -6.82 -19.48 -7.99
CA SER A 219 -7.08 -20.40 -6.88
C SER A 219 -5.87 -21.22 -6.46
N SER A 220 -4.91 -21.47 -7.35
CA SER A 220 -3.64 -22.12 -7.00
C SER A 220 -2.83 -21.24 -6.06
N TYR A 221 -2.67 -19.97 -6.42
CA TYR A 221 -2.00 -18.98 -5.59
C TYR A 221 -2.62 -18.89 -4.19
N LEU A 222 -3.94 -18.79 -4.08
CA LEU A 222 -4.60 -18.74 -2.77
C LEU A 222 -4.35 -20.03 -1.95
N ARG A 223 -4.38 -21.20 -2.58
CA ARG A 223 -4.08 -22.47 -1.89
C ARG A 223 -2.64 -22.52 -1.38
N ASP A 224 -1.70 -21.99 -2.14
CA ASP A 224 -0.29 -21.93 -1.74
C ASP A 224 -0.08 -20.97 -0.58
N MET A 225 -0.73 -19.79 -0.62
CA MET A 225 -0.61 -18.76 0.40
C MET A 225 -1.36 -19.10 1.69
N TRP A 226 -2.42 -19.90 1.62
CA TRP A 226 -3.32 -20.14 2.74
C TRP A 226 -2.61 -20.62 4.03
N PRO A 227 -1.71 -21.63 4.00
CA PRO A 227 -0.99 -22.04 5.21
C PRO A 227 -0.12 -20.92 5.81
N ILE A 228 0.44 -20.03 4.97
CA ILE A 228 1.26 -18.91 5.40
C ILE A 228 0.37 -17.83 6.04
N CYS A 229 -0.79 -17.52 5.44
CA CYS A 229 -1.80 -16.65 6.05
C CYS A 229 -2.23 -17.17 7.43
N GLN A 230 -2.43 -18.48 7.59
CA GLN A 230 -2.76 -19.06 8.89
C GLN A 230 -1.61 -18.86 9.90
N ALA A 231 -0.36 -19.07 9.50
CA ALA A 231 0.79 -18.91 10.37
C ALA A 231 1.00 -17.46 10.86
N VAL A 232 0.81 -16.46 9.97
CA VAL A 232 0.93 -15.04 10.37
C VAL A 232 -0.27 -14.60 11.22
N MET A 233 -1.47 -15.14 10.98
CA MET A 233 -2.64 -14.87 11.82
C MET A 233 -2.46 -15.47 13.22
N GLU A 234 -1.97 -16.71 13.34
CA GLU A 234 -1.65 -17.32 14.64
C GLU A 234 -0.59 -16.49 15.40
N SER A 235 0.41 -15.97 14.69
CA SER A 235 1.40 -15.07 15.28
C SER A 235 0.78 -13.74 15.74
N SER A 236 -0.23 -13.23 15.04
CA SER A 236 -0.91 -11.99 15.44
C SER A 236 -1.85 -12.16 16.64
N LEU A 237 -2.42 -13.36 16.85
CA LEU A 237 -3.30 -13.64 18.00
C LEU A 237 -2.60 -13.46 19.35
N ARG A 238 -1.26 -13.50 19.41
CA ARG A 238 -0.51 -13.21 20.65
C ARG A 238 -0.67 -11.77 21.15
N PHE A 239 -1.14 -10.86 20.29
CA PHE A 239 -1.36 -9.46 20.64
C PHE A 239 -2.77 -9.20 21.17
N ASP A 240 -3.68 -10.17 21.03
CA ASP A 240 -4.97 -10.17 21.73
C ASP A 240 -4.73 -10.64 23.18
N GLN A 241 -4.65 -9.68 24.10
CA GLN A 241 -4.28 -9.95 25.50
C GLN A 241 -5.48 -10.19 26.41
N ASP A 242 -6.68 -9.78 25.99
CA ASP A 242 -7.91 -9.88 26.79
C ASP A 242 -8.98 -10.80 26.18
N GLY A 243 -8.73 -11.32 24.97
CA GLY A 243 -9.54 -12.33 24.30
C GLY A 243 -10.77 -11.77 23.62
N ASP A 244 -10.81 -10.47 23.31
CA ASP A 244 -11.93 -9.82 22.63
C ASP A 244 -11.89 -9.99 21.10
N GLY A 245 -10.79 -10.55 20.57
CA GLY A 245 -10.56 -10.77 19.15
C GLY A 245 -9.90 -9.59 18.42
N LEU A 246 -9.51 -8.53 19.12
CA LEU A 246 -8.73 -7.39 18.62
C LEU A 246 -7.30 -7.44 19.17
N ILE A 247 -6.39 -6.78 18.46
CA ILE A 247 -4.98 -6.72 18.86
C ILE A 247 -4.68 -5.44 19.63
N GLU A 248 -3.91 -5.56 20.70
CA GLU A 248 -3.62 -4.44 21.60
C GLU A 248 -2.41 -3.63 21.15
N ASN A 249 -2.62 -2.42 20.66
CA ASN A 249 -1.55 -1.45 20.37
C ASN A 249 -0.89 -0.89 21.64
N SER A 250 -1.68 -0.73 22.72
CA SER A 250 -1.32 0.06 23.91
C SER A 250 -1.71 -0.57 25.26
N GLY A 251 -2.28 -1.79 25.28
CA GLY A 251 -2.60 -2.53 26.50
C GLY A 251 -3.93 -2.16 27.18
N PHE A 252 -4.89 -1.61 26.44
CA PHE A 252 -6.23 -1.28 26.94
C PHE A 252 -7.23 -1.35 25.78
N ALA A 253 -8.25 -2.19 25.92
CA ALA A 253 -9.38 -2.29 25.01
C ALA A 253 -10.55 -1.42 25.51
N ASP A 254 -10.99 -0.46 24.69
CA ASP A 254 -12.41 -0.13 24.53
C ASP A 254 -12.68 0.50 23.15
N GLN A 255 -13.95 0.58 22.77
CA GLN A 255 -14.41 0.80 21.41
C GLN A 255 -13.99 2.17 20.84
N THR A 256 -13.44 2.19 19.62
CA THR A 256 -12.93 3.45 19.04
C THR A 256 -14.00 4.38 18.47
N TYR A 257 -15.25 3.95 18.22
CA TYR A 257 -16.22 4.83 17.54
C TYR A 257 -16.84 5.88 18.48
N ASP A 258 -16.53 7.16 18.26
CA ASP A 258 -16.91 8.29 19.14
C ASP A 258 -18.26 8.95 18.77
N GLY A 259 -18.98 8.37 17.81
CA GLY A 259 -20.25 8.88 17.29
C GLY A 259 -20.13 9.60 15.95
N LYS A 260 -18.94 10.12 15.59
CA LYS A 260 -18.69 10.73 14.27
C LYS A 260 -17.57 10.05 13.49
N TYR A 261 -16.54 9.57 14.18
CA TYR A 261 -15.38 8.91 13.60
C TYR A 261 -14.83 7.83 14.54
N TYR A 262 -13.83 7.08 14.10
CA TYR A 262 -13.07 6.16 14.94
C TYR A 262 -11.87 6.89 15.56
N ASN A 263 -11.83 6.94 16.89
CA ASN A 263 -10.67 7.36 17.68
C ASN A 263 -9.40 6.66 17.19
N TYR A 264 -8.29 7.40 17.22
CA TYR A 264 -6.98 6.94 16.79
C TYR A 264 -6.51 5.71 17.57
N ASP A 265 -6.69 5.71 18.89
CA ASP A 265 -6.46 4.55 19.74
C ASP A 265 -7.44 4.50 20.93
N CYS A 266 -7.43 3.37 21.64
CA CYS A 266 -8.27 3.11 22.82
C CYS A 266 -7.57 3.50 24.14
N GLY A 267 -6.48 4.25 24.07
CA GLY A 267 -5.68 4.60 25.26
C GLY A 267 -6.19 5.85 25.97
N ASP A 268 -5.85 6.00 27.25
CA ASP A 268 -6.12 7.23 28.02
C ASP A 268 -5.15 8.40 27.69
N ARG A 269 -4.46 8.34 26.54
CA ARG A 269 -3.44 9.34 26.18
C ARG A 269 -4.10 10.61 25.67
N THR A 270 -3.43 11.76 25.84
CA THR A 270 -3.94 13.08 25.42
C THR A 270 -4.46 13.15 23.97
N TYR A 271 -3.93 12.31 23.08
CA TYR A 271 -4.20 12.35 21.64
C TYR A 271 -5.04 11.18 21.11
N TYR A 272 -5.62 10.33 21.98
CA TYR A 272 -6.38 9.13 21.60
C TYR A 272 -7.53 9.41 20.62
N ASN A 273 -8.15 10.59 20.74
CA ASN A 273 -9.27 11.02 19.92
C ASN A 273 -8.85 11.87 18.70
N SER A 274 -7.58 11.83 18.27
CA SER A 274 -7.17 12.45 17.00
C SER A 274 -7.91 11.80 15.83
N ILE A 275 -8.33 12.62 14.87
CA ILE A 275 -8.88 12.16 13.60
C ILE A 275 -7.70 11.79 12.70
N MET A 276 -7.44 10.49 12.55
CA MET A 276 -6.41 9.98 11.66
C MET A 276 -6.96 9.88 10.23
N SER A 277 -6.20 10.38 9.25
CA SER A 277 -6.56 10.31 7.82
C SER A 277 -6.72 8.86 7.32
N ASP A 278 -6.00 7.92 7.92
CA ASP A 278 -5.95 6.51 7.53
C ASP A 278 -6.75 5.56 8.44
N GLN A 279 -7.61 6.10 9.32
CA GLN A 279 -8.38 5.29 10.29
C GLN A 279 -9.30 4.23 9.63
N CYS A 280 -9.57 4.35 8.33
CA CYS A 280 -10.39 3.41 7.55
C CYS A 280 -9.57 2.52 6.59
N ALA A 281 -8.24 2.41 6.75
CA ALA A 281 -7.38 1.60 5.86
C ALA A 281 -7.81 0.13 5.74
N GLY A 282 -8.29 -0.47 6.84
CA GLY A 282 -8.82 -1.84 6.80
C GLY A 282 -10.08 -1.94 5.93
N HIS A 283 -11.00 -0.98 6.04
CA HIS A 283 -12.20 -0.91 5.22
C HIS A 283 -11.89 -0.66 3.75
N TRP A 284 -10.95 0.24 3.46
CA TRP A 284 -10.43 0.48 2.12
C TRP A 284 -10.00 -0.81 1.43
N PHE A 285 -9.17 -1.61 2.11
CA PHE A 285 -8.66 -2.84 1.55
C PHE A 285 -9.74 -3.92 1.43
N LEU A 286 -10.73 -3.96 2.35
CA LEU A 286 -11.89 -4.84 2.19
C LEU A 286 -12.65 -4.51 0.90
N ARG A 287 -12.86 -3.22 0.58
CA ARG A 287 -13.49 -2.81 -0.69
C ARG A 287 -12.67 -3.26 -1.90
N ALA A 288 -11.35 -3.07 -1.88
CA ALA A 288 -10.44 -3.54 -2.93
C ALA A 288 -10.43 -5.09 -3.10
N CYS A 289 -10.85 -5.81 -2.07
CA CYS A 289 -11.02 -7.27 -2.08
C CYS A 289 -12.41 -7.72 -2.59
N GLY A 290 -13.29 -6.79 -2.98
CA GLY A 290 -14.70 -7.06 -3.25
C GLY A 290 -15.50 -7.48 -2.01
N LEU A 291 -15.03 -7.10 -0.82
CA LEU A 291 -15.64 -7.34 0.49
C LEU A 291 -16.08 -6.00 1.12
N GLY A 292 -16.44 -6.01 2.41
CA GLY A 292 -16.75 -4.79 3.17
C GLY A 292 -18.15 -4.24 2.94
N CYS A 293 -19.03 -5.00 2.28
CA CYS A 293 -20.44 -4.66 2.09
C CYS A 293 -21.35 -5.89 2.20
N GLY A 294 -22.64 -5.66 2.47
CA GLY A 294 -23.65 -6.71 2.55
C GLY A 294 -23.30 -7.79 3.57
N GLN A 295 -23.17 -9.04 3.13
CA GLN A 295 -22.84 -10.18 4.00
C GLN A 295 -21.38 -10.18 4.50
N THR A 296 -20.53 -9.33 3.94
CA THR A 296 -19.10 -9.23 4.25
C THR A 296 -18.76 -7.91 4.93
N GLU A 297 -19.78 -7.19 5.42
CA GLU A 297 -19.62 -5.98 6.20
C GLU A 297 -18.91 -6.29 7.53
N VAL A 298 -17.82 -5.57 7.79
CA VAL A 298 -17.05 -5.66 9.05
C VAL A 298 -17.32 -4.43 9.93
N PHE A 299 -17.36 -3.26 9.30
CA PHE A 299 -17.69 -1.99 9.95
C PHE A 299 -19.05 -1.50 9.46
N PRO A 300 -19.95 -1.01 10.33
CA PRO A 300 -21.21 -0.43 9.89
C PRO A 300 -20.97 0.67 8.84
N ASN A 301 -21.53 0.52 7.65
CA ASN A 301 -21.25 1.44 6.54
C ASN A 301 -21.54 2.91 6.88
N ALA A 302 -22.61 3.17 7.65
CA ALA A 302 -22.93 4.52 8.11
C ALA A 302 -21.82 5.16 8.96
N HIS A 303 -21.12 4.36 9.76
CA HIS A 303 -19.98 4.82 10.58
C HIS A 303 -18.79 5.13 9.68
N VAL A 304 -18.47 4.26 8.72
CA VAL A 304 -17.40 4.51 7.73
C VAL A 304 -17.64 5.81 6.97
N VAL A 305 -18.84 5.99 6.41
CA VAL A 305 -19.18 7.21 5.66
C VAL A 305 -19.12 8.45 6.55
N SER A 306 -19.56 8.35 7.81
CA SER A 306 -19.42 9.45 8.79
C SER A 306 -17.96 9.80 9.07
N SER A 307 -17.11 8.78 9.26
CA SER A 307 -15.67 8.96 9.48
C SER A 307 -15.00 9.64 8.27
N LEU A 308 -15.28 9.16 7.04
CA LEU A 308 -14.73 9.74 5.81
C LEU A 308 -15.14 11.20 5.62
N LYS A 309 -16.41 11.54 5.89
CA LYS A 309 -16.87 12.94 5.85
C LYS A 309 -16.20 13.79 6.92
N THR A 310 -15.96 13.23 8.11
CA THR A 310 -15.23 13.92 9.19
C THR A 310 -13.78 14.20 8.79
N ILE A 311 -13.08 13.21 8.21
CA ILE A 311 -11.71 13.36 7.67
C ILE A 311 -11.69 14.43 6.58
N TYR A 312 -12.66 14.43 5.65
CA TYR A 312 -12.74 15.45 4.61
C TYR A 312 -12.96 16.87 5.18
N GLU A 313 -13.87 17.03 6.13
CA GLU A 313 -14.15 18.34 6.73
C GLU A 313 -12.99 18.85 7.60
N LEU A 314 -12.27 17.97 8.28
CA LEU A 314 -11.19 18.33 9.21
C LEU A 314 -9.82 18.23 8.54
N ASN A 315 -9.34 17.02 8.27
CA ASN A 315 -7.99 16.76 7.77
C ASN A 315 -7.72 17.33 6.38
N VAL A 316 -8.76 17.54 5.56
CA VAL A 316 -8.63 18.12 4.22
C VAL A 316 -9.02 19.59 4.25
N LYS A 317 -10.31 19.92 4.39
CA LYS A 317 -10.79 21.30 4.22
C LYS A 317 -10.22 22.31 5.22
N ARG A 318 -9.92 21.92 6.46
CA ARG A 318 -9.29 22.82 7.44
C ARG A 318 -7.77 22.84 7.37
N PHE A 319 -7.16 21.95 6.60
CA PHE A 319 -5.72 21.96 6.36
C PHE A 319 -5.41 22.68 5.04
N ALA A 320 -4.76 23.85 5.14
CA ALA A 320 -4.42 24.69 3.99
C ALA A 320 -5.61 24.89 3.01
N ASP A 321 -6.80 25.17 3.55
CA ASP A 321 -8.05 25.39 2.80
C ASP A 321 -8.40 24.24 1.82
N GLY A 322 -8.04 22.99 2.15
CA GLY A 322 -8.27 21.82 1.30
C GLY A 322 -7.37 21.75 0.07
N GLN A 323 -6.36 22.62 -0.02
CA GLN A 323 -5.51 22.71 -1.21
C GLN A 323 -4.32 21.76 -1.15
N MET A 324 -4.05 21.08 -0.04
CA MET A 324 -2.82 20.31 0.18
C MET A 324 -3.04 18.83 0.52
N GLY A 325 -4.19 18.24 0.17
CA GLY A 325 -4.49 16.86 0.53
C GLY A 325 -4.98 16.72 1.97
N ALA A 326 -4.72 15.57 2.60
CA ALA A 326 -5.16 15.28 3.97
C ALA A 326 -3.97 15.20 4.93
N VAL A 327 -3.92 16.06 5.95
CA VAL A 327 -2.93 15.92 7.04
C VAL A 327 -3.24 14.68 7.86
N ASN A 328 -2.20 13.98 8.33
CA ASN A 328 -2.35 12.68 8.99
C ASN A 328 -3.17 12.76 10.27
N GLY A 329 -2.88 13.72 11.15
CA GLY A 329 -3.58 13.91 12.41
C GLY A 329 -4.22 15.27 12.52
N MET A 330 -5.51 15.30 12.83
CA MET A 330 -6.25 16.51 13.17
C MET A 330 -6.93 16.33 14.53
N ARG A 331 -6.91 17.35 15.38
CA ARG A 331 -7.62 17.34 16.65
C ARG A 331 -9.10 17.67 16.44
N PRO A 332 -10.01 17.28 17.36
CA PRO A 332 -11.45 17.52 17.21
C PRO A 332 -11.84 19.00 17.16
N ASP A 333 -11.00 19.89 17.69
CA ASP A 333 -11.17 21.35 17.58
C ASP A 333 -10.78 21.90 16.19
N GLY A 334 -10.16 21.08 15.34
CA GLY A 334 -9.67 21.43 14.02
C GLY A 334 -8.25 21.99 13.98
N SER A 335 -7.49 21.89 15.08
CA SER A 335 -6.04 22.15 15.07
C SER A 335 -5.27 20.91 14.62
N VAL A 336 -4.18 21.11 13.86
CA VAL A 336 -3.30 19.99 13.44
C VAL A 336 -2.73 19.30 14.66
N ASP A 337 -2.73 17.97 14.66
CA ASP A 337 -2.08 17.19 15.72
C ASP A 337 -0.56 17.29 15.56
N THR A 338 0.10 17.90 16.55
CA THR A 338 1.56 18.05 16.58
C THR A 338 2.23 17.13 17.60
N SER A 339 1.59 16.02 17.98
CA SER A 339 2.13 15.03 18.93
C SER A 339 3.34 14.28 18.37
N SER A 340 3.45 14.17 17.04
CA SER A 340 4.59 13.64 16.33
C SER A 340 4.82 14.38 15.01
N VAL A 341 6.02 14.27 14.44
CA VAL A 341 6.35 14.79 13.09
C VAL A 341 5.52 14.10 12.00
N GLN A 342 5.03 12.90 12.25
CA GLN A 342 4.21 12.20 11.26
C GLN A 342 2.76 12.69 11.32
N SER A 343 2.31 13.20 12.46
CA SER A 343 0.95 13.67 12.66
C SER A 343 0.67 14.98 11.92
N ASP A 344 1.68 15.85 11.76
CA ASP A 344 1.57 17.13 11.04
C ASP A 344 1.99 17.06 9.56
N GLU A 345 2.28 15.87 9.07
CA GLU A 345 2.59 15.58 7.66
C GLU A 345 1.35 15.17 6.85
N VAL A 346 1.43 15.41 5.54
CA VAL A 346 0.58 14.79 4.52
C VAL A 346 1.37 13.69 3.85
N TRP A 347 0.92 12.44 3.99
CA TRP A 347 1.53 11.31 3.27
C TRP A 347 0.82 11.08 1.95
N ILE A 348 1.52 11.24 0.84
CA ILE A 348 0.92 11.27 -0.50
C ILE A 348 0.21 9.94 -0.81
N GLY A 349 0.86 8.82 -0.50
CA GLY A 349 0.26 7.50 -0.74
C GLY A 349 -0.97 7.21 0.15
N VAL A 350 -1.02 7.77 1.37
CA VAL A 350 -2.19 7.67 2.26
C VAL A 350 -3.33 8.53 1.71
N VAL A 351 -3.03 9.73 1.19
CA VAL A 351 -4.06 10.60 0.57
C VAL A 351 -4.73 9.90 -0.61
N TYR A 352 -3.97 9.24 -1.49
CA TYR A 352 -4.56 8.50 -2.60
C TYR A 352 -5.35 7.26 -2.15
N GLY A 353 -4.91 6.55 -1.10
CA GLY A 353 -5.68 5.46 -0.48
C GLY A 353 -7.00 5.94 0.14
N LEU A 354 -6.96 7.06 0.87
CA LEU A 354 -8.14 7.74 1.42
C LEU A 354 -9.10 8.17 0.29
N ALA A 355 -8.59 8.77 -0.78
CA ALA A 355 -9.38 9.15 -1.94
C ALA A 355 -10.04 7.93 -2.60
N ALA A 356 -9.33 6.81 -2.75
CA ALA A 356 -9.90 5.56 -3.25
C ALA A 356 -11.03 5.05 -2.34
N THR A 357 -10.86 5.14 -1.02
CA THR A 357 -11.88 4.76 -0.02
C THR A 357 -13.13 5.62 -0.15
N MET A 358 -12.96 6.94 -0.27
CA MET A 358 -14.06 7.88 -0.51
C MET A 358 -14.81 7.52 -1.79
N ILE A 359 -14.10 7.20 -2.87
CA ILE A 359 -14.70 6.78 -4.14
C ILE A 359 -15.48 5.46 -3.95
N HIS A 360 -14.92 4.43 -3.33
CA HIS A 360 -15.66 3.16 -3.09
C HIS A 360 -16.98 3.38 -2.34
N GLU A 361 -17.04 4.37 -1.45
CA GLU A 361 -18.22 4.72 -0.67
C GLU A 361 -19.11 5.81 -1.29
N GLY A 362 -18.88 6.17 -2.56
CA GLY A 362 -19.74 7.09 -3.31
C GLY A 362 -19.46 8.58 -3.08
N LEU A 363 -18.39 8.92 -2.36
CA LEU A 363 -17.91 10.29 -2.10
C LEU A 363 -16.91 10.71 -3.18
N LEU A 364 -17.35 10.69 -4.45
CA LEU A 364 -16.47 10.91 -5.61
C LEU A 364 -15.83 12.31 -5.60
N GLU A 365 -16.62 13.35 -5.33
CA GLU A 365 -16.13 14.73 -5.35
C GLU A 365 -15.15 14.99 -4.21
N GLU A 366 -15.42 14.46 -3.01
CA GLU A 366 -14.52 14.52 -1.87
C GLU A 366 -13.20 13.81 -2.17
N GLY A 367 -13.26 12.57 -2.69
CA GLY A 367 -12.07 11.79 -3.05
C GLY A 367 -11.21 12.48 -4.12
N LEU A 368 -11.82 13.01 -5.18
CA LEU A 368 -11.11 13.76 -6.22
C LEU A 368 -10.51 15.06 -5.69
N THR A 369 -11.23 15.82 -4.87
CA THR A 369 -10.75 17.07 -4.28
C THR A 369 -9.55 16.81 -3.37
N THR A 370 -9.63 15.78 -2.53
CA THR A 370 -8.54 15.37 -1.63
C THR A 370 -7.28 14.98 -2.40
N ALA A 371 -7.40 14.17 -3.45
CA ALA A 371 -6.27 13.78 -4.28
C ALA A 371 -5.72 14.94 -5.14
N GLU A 372 -6.58 15.83 -5.66
CA GLU A 372 -6.16 16.99 -6.46
C GLU A 372 -5.29 17.96 -5.66
N GLY A 373 -5.67 18.25 -4.41
CA GLY A 373 -4.87 19.10 -3.53
C GLY A 373 -3.45 18.55 -3.34
N CYS A 374 -3.34 17.23 -3.17
CA CYS A 374 -2.05 16.54 -3.08
C CYS A 374 -1.25 16.64 -4.38
N TYR A 375 -1.85 16.27 -5.52
CA TYR A 375 -1.21 16.39 -6.84
C TYR A 375 -0.69 17.80 -7.11
N ARG A 376 -1.52 18.83 -6.95
CA ARG A 376 -1.13 20.22 -7.20
C ARG A 376 -0.01 20.69 -6.27
N THR A 377 0.01 20.19 -5.03
CA THR A 377 1.09 20.48 -4.09
C THR A 377 2.42 19.96 -4.62
N VAL A 378 2.48 18.66 -4.92
CA VAL A 378 3.71 18.00 -5.37
C VAL A 378 4.15 18.50 -6.75
N TRP A 379 3.24 18.45 -7.73
CA TRP A 379 3.57 18.63 -9.13
C TRP A 379 3.65 20.10 -9.55
N GLU A 380 2.81 20.98 -8.99
CA GLU A 380 2.72 22.38 -9.44
C GLU A 380 3.42 23.36 -8.49
N ARG A 381 3.38 23.12 -7.17
CA ARG A 381 3.91 24.07 -6.17
C ARG A 381 5.29 23.71 -5.63
N LEU A 382 5.53 22.44 -5.30
CA LEU A 382 6.83 21.96 -4.80
C LEU A 382 7.81 21.63 -5.92
N GLY A 383 7.31 21.36 -7.14
CA GLY A 383 8.15 21.04 -8.31
C GLY A 383 8.79 19.65 -8.22
N MET A 384 8.09 18.69 -7.61
CA MET A 384 8.59 17.34 -7.33
C MET A 384 8.04 16.27 -8.29
N SER A 385 7.65 16.68 -9.50
CA SER A 385 7.34 15.73 -10.57
C SER A 385 8.52 14.76 -10.79
N PHE A 386 8.23 13.46 -10.90
CA PHE A 386 9.23 12.39 -11.06
C PHE A 386 10.23 12.27 -9.89
N GLN A 387 9.84 12.77 -8.71
CA GLN A 387 10.55 12.57 -7.44
C GLN A 387 9.57 12.71 -6.26
N THR A 388 8.32 12.33 -6.49
CA THR A 388 7.21 12.41 -5.53
C THR A 388 7.65 11.87 -4.16
N PRO A 389 7.57 12.68 -3.08
CA PRO A 389 8.05 12.25 -1.78
C PRO A 389 7.07 11.29 -1.07
N GLU A 390 7.49 10.76 0.08
CA GLU A 390 6.58 10.14 1.04
C GLU A 390 5.63 11.20 1.60
N ALA A 391 6.20 12.30 2.09
CA ALA A 391 5.49 13.28 2.89
C ALA A 391 5.88 14.73 2.61
N TYR A 392 4.96 15.64 2.92
CA TYR A 392 5.24 17.06 3.07
C TYR A 392 4.40 17.70 4.19
N GLY A 393 4.87 18.83 4.72
CA GLY A 393 4.12 19.66 5.67
C GLY A 393 3.66 20.98 5.04
N GLU A 394 2.82 21.72 5.76
CA GLU A 394 2.25 23.01 5.30
C GLU A 394 3.33 24.05 4.92
N LYS A 395 4.50 24.00 5.58
CA LYS A 395 5.58 24.98 5.42
C LYS A 395 6.56 24.69 4.28
N ASN A 396 6.11 23.99 3.23
CA ASN A 396 6.94 23.55 2.10
C ASN A 396 8.18 22.73 2.50
N VAL A 397 8.05 21.93 3.57
CA VAL A 397 9.05 20.94 3.96
C VAL A 397 8.57 19.58 3.47
N PHE A 398 9.47 18.78 2.92
CA PHE A 398 9.17 17.44 2.43
C PHE A 398 10.11 16.42 3.08
N ARG A 399 9.74 15.14 3.01
CA ARG A 399 10.54 14.03 3.51
C ARG A 399 10.51 12.89 2.50
N SER A 400 11.70 12.38 2.18
CA SER A 400 11.91 11.17 1.38
C SER A 400 11.37 11.25 -0.03
N LEU A 401 12.19 11.87 -0.89
CA LEU A 401 11.96 11.98 -2.32
C LEU A 401 12.01 10.63 -3.02
N ALA A 402 11.33 10.59 -4.18
CA ALA A 402 11.21 9.42 -5.04
C ALA A 402 10.83 8.19 -4.21
N TYR A 403 9.55 8.13 -3.86
CA TYR A 403 9.00 7.18 -2.91
C TYR A 403 7.99 6.24 -3.55
N MET A 404 7.86 5.02 -3.01
CA MET A 404 7.00 3.99 -3.59
C MET A 404 5.51 4.19 -3.29
N ARG A 405 5.17 4.70 -2.10
CA ARG A 405 3.78 4.80 -1.61
C ARG A 405 2.82 5.55 -2.55
N PRO A 406 3.21 6.64 -3.24
CA PRO A 406 2.39 7.36 -4.23
C PRO A 406 1.82 6.52 -5.38
N LEU A 407 2.36 5.34 -5.67
CA LEU A 407 1.79 4.40 -6.63
C LEU A 407 0.36 3.97 -6.26
N SER A 408 -0.08 4.20 -5.01
CA SER A 408 -1.45 3.99 -4.55
C SER A 408 -2.51 4.82 -5.26
N ILE A 409 -2.14 5.79 -6.11
CA ILE A 409 -3.10 6.43 -7.03
C ILE A 409 -3.84 5.42 -7.92
N TRP A 410 -3.24 4.27 -8.19
CA TRP A 410 -3.89 3.15 -8.89
C TRP A 410 -5.06 2.54 -8.10
N ALA A 411 -5.08 2.66 -6.77
CA ALA A 411 -6.25 2.28 -5.98
C ALA A 411 -7.48 3.12 -6.29
N MET A 412 -7.30 4.41 -6.64
CA MET A 412 -8.41 5.24 -7.11
C MET A 412 -8.96 4.72 -8.44
N GLN A 413 -8.09 4.24 -9.34
CA GLN A 413 -8.52 3.67 -10.62
C GLN A 413 -9.32 2.38 -10.39
N LEU A 414 -8.88 1.52 -9.48
CA LEU A 414 -9.65 0.34 -9.07
C LEU A 414 -11.05 0.72 -8.58
N ALA A 415 -11.14 1.72 -7.67
CA ALA A 415 -12.42 2.18 -7.12
C ALA A 415 -13.36 2.73 -8.20
N LEU A 416 -12.84 3.52 -9.14
CA LEU A 416 -13.59 4.07 -10.27
C LEU A 416 -14.09 2.96 -11.22
N ASP A 417 -13.26 1.96 -11.50
CA ASP A 417 -13.62 0.83 -12.36
C ASP A 417 -14.72 -0.03 -11.73
N GLU A 418 -14.66 -0.26 -10.41
CA GLU A 418 -15.69 -0.99 -9.68
C GLU A 418 -17.02 -0.25 -9.65
N GLN A 419 -17.01 1.05 -9.39
CA GLN A 419 -18.23 1.88 -9.49
C GLN A 419 -18.85 1.78 -10.88
N ALA A 420 -18.03 1.84 -11.93
CA ALA A 420 -18.51 1.77 -13.31
C ALA A 420 -19.12 0.40 -13.68
N ARG A 421 -18.65 -0.68 -13.05
CA ARG A 421 -19.21 -2.03 -13.21
C ARG A 421 -20.52 -2.22 -12.42
N GLY A 422 -21.00 -1.20 -11.71
CA GLY A 422 -22.20 -1.29 -10.89
C GLY A 422 -21.98 -2.14 -9.63
N CYS A 423 -20.73 -2.30 -9.18
CA CYS A 423 -20.47 -2.83 -7.85
C CYS A 423 -21.15 -1.87 -6.86
N PRO A 424 -22.00 -2.34 -5.93
CA PRO A 424 -22.89 -1.47 -5.18
C PRO A 424 -22.11 -0.39 -4.41
N ALA A 425 -22.20 0.85 -4.90
CA ALA A 425 -22.13 2.03 -4.06
C ALA A 425 -23.49 2.14 -3.39
N ASN A 426 -23.54 2.07 -2.06
CA ASN A 426 -24.79 2.11 -1.31
C ASN A 426 -25.40 3.52 -1.42
N THR A 427 -26.29 3.69 -2.39
CA THR A 427 -27.15 4.87 -2.54
C THR A 427 -28.30 4.81 -1.54
N ASN A 428 -27.99 4.95 -0.24
CA ASN A 428 -28.99 5.21 0.79
C ASN A 428 -28.83 6.63 1.33
N GLY A 429 -28.96 7.60 0.42
CA GLY A 429 -28.85 9.03 0.70
C GLY A 429 -30.06 9.87 0.31
N GLU A 430 -31.19 9.27 -0.08
CA GLU A 430 -32.42 10.01 -0.37
C GLU A 430 -33.64 9.22 0.11
N GLY A 431 -34.39 9.77 1.08
CA GLY A 431 -35.66 9.18 1.48
C GLY A 431 -36.09 9.30 2.94
N LEU A 432 -35.74 10.37 3.67
CA LEU A 432 -36.54 10.78 4.82
C LEU A 432 -37.63 11.74 4.33
N GLN A 433 -38.65 11.16 3.68
CA GLN A 433 -39.95 11.82 3.55
C GLN A 433 -40.66 11.69 4.90
N GLU A 434 -41.05 12.85 5.43
CA GLU A 434 -41.97 13.00 6.56
C GLU A 434 -43.17 12.06 6.41
N SER A 435 -43.48 11.32 7.48
CA SER A 435 -44.81 10.74 7.65
C SER A 435 -45.26 10.82 9.11
N GLN A 436 -46.20 11.77 9.29
CA GLN A 436 -47.25 11.94 10.31
C GLN A 436 -46.88 12.31 11.73
#